data_AF-A0A2D5RV18-F1
#
_entry.id   AF-A0A2D5RV18-F1
#
_cell.length_a   1.000
_cell.length_b   1.000
_cell.length_c   1.000
_cell.angle_alpha   90.00
_cell.angle_beta   90.00
_cell.angle_gamma   90.00
#
_symmetry.space_group_name_H-M   'P 1'
#
loop_
_entity.id
_entity.type
_entity.pdbx_description
1 polymer ?
#
loop_
_entity_poly.entity_id
_entity_poly.type
_entity_poly.pdbx_seq_one_letter_code
_entity_poly.pdbx_strand_id
1 'polypeptide(L)'
;MPQITITDLDMRALQISEQRPDKNIYEFDLTLWALMVSLAKSHPEKVKTQFSLPESAINALTTATESNLFRLASGVLISFQLKTNKQVILDKLQEEYSPVITLSQVQGIEFDTAYWLLLKQIAQKDHHIAATTFGLCPGLALAISKATDNQLRHLVTITSTVFTLRFSPKILAPLLSTEQGPNNARYFYKKYQQSIPYISKLGVRR
;
A
#
# COMPACT_ATOMS: atom_id res chain seq x y z
N MET A 1 -18.97 -4.32 34.35
CA MET A 1 -18.09 -3.89 33.24
C MET A 1 -16.69 -3.77 33.82
N PRO A 2 -15.67 -4.51 33.32
CA PRO A 2 -14.32 -4.42 33.87
C PRO A 2 -13.76 -3.01 33.60
N GLN A 3 -13.26 -2.35 34.64
CA GLN A 3 -12.60 -1.05 34.54
C GLN A 3 -11.20 -1.26 33.96
N ILE A 4 -10.97 -0.71 32.77
CA ILE A 4 -9.64 -0.64 32.17
C ILE A 4 -8.81 0.33 33.03
N THR A 5 -7.73 -0.16 33.63
CA THR A 5 -6.85 0.65 34.48
C THR A 5 -5.84 1.42 33.63
N ILE A 6 -5.24 2.47 34.21
CA ILE A 6 -4.15 3.22 33.57
C ILE A 6 -2.97 2.30 33.24
N THR A 7 -2.71 1.32 34.11
CA THR A 7 -1.68 0.30 33.90
C THR A 7 -1.98 -0.60 32.70
N ASP A 8 -3.25 -0.94 32.44
CA ASP A 8 -3.65 -1.68 31.24
C ASP A 8 -3.44 -0.85 29.96
N LEU A 9 -3.66 0.46 30.04
CA LEU A 9 -3.41 1.38 28.93
C LEU A 9 -1.92 1.56 28.68
N ASP A 10 -1.10 1.66 29.73
CA ASP A 10 0.36 1.77 29.64
C ASP A 10 0.97 0.48 29.08
N MET A 11 0.50 -0.69 29.53
CA MET A 11 0.93 -1.98 28.98
C MET A 11 0.56 -2.12 27.49
N ARG A 12 -0.63 -1.64 27.08
CA ARG A 12 -1.01 -1.57 25.66
C ARG A 12 -0.17 -0.56 24.88
N ALA A 13 0.14 0.60 25.46
CA ALA A 13 0.99 1.62 24.85
C ALA A 13 2.42 1.10 24.64
N LEU A 14 2.95 0.34 25.60
CA LEU A 14 4.23 -0.35 25.50
C LEU A 14 4.21 -1.41 24.37
N GLN A 15 3.16 -2.22 24.29
CA GLN A 15 2.97 -3.17 23.18
C GLN A 15 2.84 -2.49 21.81
N ILE A 16 2.21 -1.32 21.74
CA ILE A 16 2.12 -0.49 20.52
C ILE A 16 3.49 0.09 20.16
N SER A 17 4.31 0.47 21.15
CA SER A 17 5.67 0.97 20.93
C SER A 17 6.64 -0.12 20.43
N GLU A 18 6.31 -1.39 20.66
CA GLU A 18 7.05 -2.56 20.17
C GLU A 18 6.64 -3.01 18.76
N GLN A 19 5.49 -2.57 18.24
CA GLN A 19 5.10 -2.81 16.85
C GLN A 19 5.99 -2.00 15.91
N ARG A 20 7.16 -2.54 15.62
CA ARG A 20 8.06 -2.00 14.61
C ARG A 20 7.36 -2.01 13.24
N PRO A 21 7.59 -1.00 12.39
CA PRO A 21 7.14 -1.02 11.01
C PRO A 21 7.54 -2.33 10.34
N ASP A 22 6.63 -2.95 9.59
CA ASP A 22 6.91 -4.19 8.89
C ASP A 22 7.92 -3.90 7.78
N LYS A 23 9.08 -4.56 7.85
CA LYS A 23 10.19 -4.34 6.93
C LYS A 23 9.79 -4.64 5.48
N ASN A 24 9.01 -5.68 5.24
CA ASN A 24 8.58 -6.04 3.89
C ASN A 24 7.58 -5.00 3.34
N ILE A 25 6.70 -4.46 4.19
CA ILE A 25 5.81 -3.34 3.79
C ILE A 25 6.62 -2.10 3.46
N TYR A 26 7.62 -1.76 4.29
CA TYR A 26 8.50 -0.62 4.07
C TYR A 26 9.24 -0.74 2.74
N GLU A 27 9.93 -1.86 2.52
CA GLU A 27 10.72 -2.11 1.32
C GLU A 27 9.84 -2.13 0.08
N PHE A 28 8.67 -2.77 0.14
CA PHE A 28 7.74 -2.79 -0.99
C PHE A 28 7.17 -1.40 -1.33
N ASP A 29 6.74 -0.61 -0.33
CA ASP A 29 6.25 0.76 -0.56
C ASP A 29 7.37 1.66 -1.12
N LEU A 30 8.61 1.47 -0.67
CA LEU A 30 9.79 2.15 -1.20
C LEU A 30 10.05 1.76 -2.65
N THR A 31 9.92 0.48 -3.03
CA THR A 31 10.04 0.04 -4.43
C THR A 31 8.95 0.67 -5.30
N LEU A 32 7.71 0.79 -4.82
CA LEU A 32 6.64 1.52 -5.52
C LEU A 32 7.02 2.99 -5.75
N TRP A 33 7.58 3.66 -4.74
CA TRP A 33 8.05 5.03 -4.88
C TRP A 33 9.21 5.17 -5.87
N ALA A 34 10.17 4.24 -5.85
CA ALA A 34 11.26 4.21 -6.82
C ALA A 34 10.75 3.99 -8.25
N LEU A 35 9.79 3.09 -8.44
CA LEU A 35 9.11 2.89 -9.72
C LEU A 35 8.40 4.17 -10.18
N MET A 36 7.67 4.84 -9.29
CA MET A 36 7.00 6.11 -9.59
C MET A 36 7.99 7.19 -10.05
N VAL A 37 9.16 7.31 -9.39
CA VAL A 37 10.22 8.25 -9.82
C VAL A 37 10.76 7.88 -11.20
N SER A 38 11.05 6.60 -11.44
CA SER A 38 11.53 6.13 -12.75
C SER A 38 10.52 6.42 -13.87
N LEU A 39 9.24 6.17 -13.61
CA LEU A 39 8.16 6.47 -14.54
C LEU A 39 7.98 7.98 -14.75
N ALA A 40 8.11 8.80 -13.72
CA ALA A 40 8.02 10.25 -13.84
C ALA A 40 9.15 10.83 -14.70
N LYS A 41 10.37 10.25 -14.61
CA LYS A 41 11.52 10.65 -15.44
C LYS A 41 11.39 10.21 -16.90
N SER A 42 10.95 8.97 -17.13
CA SER A 42 10.92 8.36 -18.47
C SER A 42 9.63 8.65 -19.24
N HIS A 43 8.50 8.79 -18.56
CA HIS A 43 7.17 8.89 -19.14
C HIS A 43 6.24 9.86 -18.37
N PRO A 44 6.63 11.14 -18.19
CA PRO A 44 5.92 12.09 -17.32
C PRO A 44 4.44 12.26 -17.67
N GLU A 45 4.08 12.36 -18.94
CA GLU A 45 2.68 12.54 -19.37
C GLU A 45 1.79 11.32 -19.09
N LYS A 46 2.35 10.10 -19.15
CA LYS A 46 1.62 8.88 -18.78
C LYS A 46 1.34 8.87 -17.27
N VAL A 47 2.34 9.19 -16.46
CA VAL A 47 2.20 9.27 -15.00
C VAL A 47 1.20 10.35 -14.60
N LYS A 48 1.28 11.54 -15.22
CA LYS A 48 0.33 12.64 -15.04
C LYS A 48 -1.11 12.17 -15.19
N THR A 49 -1.38 11.44 -16.28
CA THR A 49 -2.73 10.96 -16.61
C THR A 49 -3.16 9.83 -15.69
N GLN A 50 -2.34 8.79 -15.54
CA GLN A 50 -2.68 7.57 -14.80
C GLN A 50 -2.88 7.81 -13.30
N PHE A 51 -2.05 8.66 -12.70
CA PHE A 51 -2.09 8.97 -11.27
C PHE A 51 -2.72 10.33 -10.96
N SER A 52 -3.16 11.07 -11.98
CA SER A 52 -3.73 12.42 -11.84
C SER A 52 -2.79 13.36 -11.07
N LEU A 53 -1.48 13.26 -11.33
CA LEU A 53 -0.47 14.08 -10.64
C LEU A 53 -0.43 15.49 -11.24
N PRO A 54 -0.40 16.54 -10.41
CA PRO A 54 -0.10 17.88 -10.90
C PRO A 54 1.37 17.96 -11.37
N GLU A 55 1.64 18.89 -12.28
CA GLU A 55 2.99 19.10 -12.84
C GLU A 55 4.04 19.37 -11.75
N SER A 56 3.67 20.12 -10.71
CA SER A 56 4.54 20.34 -9.56
C SER A 56 4.96 19.05 -8.85
N ALA A 57 4.07 18.05 -8.76
CA ALA A 57 4.39 16.75 -8.15
C ALA A 57 5.30 15.91 -9.06
N ILE A 58 5.10 15.98 -10.38
CA ILE A 58 5.98 15.31 -11.35
C ILE A 58 7.38 15.90 -11.26
N ASN A 59 7.50 17.23 -11.29
CA ASN A 59 8.79 17.90 -11.16
C ASN A 59 9.50 17.51 -9.86
N ALA A 60 8.77 17.55 -8.73
CA ALA A 60 9.31 17.13 -7.44
C ALA A 60 9.75 15.66 -7.40
N LEU A 61 9.04 14.74 -8.06
CA LEU A 61 9.44 13.33 -8.18
C LEU A 61 10.72 13.18 -9.01
N THR A 62 10.87 13.91 -10.11
CA THR A 62 12.05 13.81 -10.98
C THR A 62 13.33 14.28 -10.29
N THR A 63 13.22 15.21 -9.34
CA THR A 63 14.34 15.74 -8.55
C THR A 63 14.47 15.11 -7.16
N ALA A 64 13.62 14.13 -6.82
CA ALA A 64 13.63 13.51 -5.50
C ALA A 64 14.92 12.71 -5.26
N THR A 65 15.51 12.89 -4.08
CA THR A 65 16.65 12.08 -3.59
C THR A 65 16.17 10.78 -2.95
N GLU A 66 17.05 9.81 -2.77
CA GLU A 66 16.74 8.58 -2.04
C GLU A 66 16.24 8.86 -0.61
N SER A 67 16.83 9.84 0.07
CA SER A 67 16.37 10.29 1.40
C SER A 67 14.94 10.84 1.38
N ASN A 68 14.49 11.47 0.29
CA ASN A 68 13.09 11.83 0.13
C ASN A 68 12.20 10.59 0.06
N LEU A 69 12.60 9.54 -0.68
CA LEU A 69 11.81 8.33 -0.87
C LEU A 69 11.73 7.48 0.39
N PHE A 70 12.83 7.32 1.13
CA PHE A 70 12.85 6.61 2.41
C PHE A 70 11.85 7.19 3.40
N ARG A 71 11.66 8.51 3.39
CA ARG A 71 10.67 9.17 4.26
C ARG A 71 9.23 8.93 3.82
N LEU A 72 8.98 8.74 2.53
CA LEU A 72 7.64 8.47 2.03
C LEU A 72 7.16 7.06 2.42
N ALA A 73 8.06 6.08 2.49
CA ALA A 73 7.74 4.73 2.92
C ALA A 73 7.62 4.65 4.45
N SER A 74 6.45 4.25 4.95
CA SER A 74 6.17 4.26 6.40
C SER A 74 6.39 2.92 7.10
N GLY A 75 6.37 1.82 6.34
CA GLY A 75 6.36 0.45 6.88
C GLY A 75 5.10 0.04 7.64
N VAL A 76 4.11 0.94 7.77
CA VAL A 76 2.82 0.65 8.43
C VAL A 76 1.69 0.56 7.40
N LEU A 77 1.66 1.51 6.46
CA LEU A 77 0.71 1.57 5.35
C LEU A 77 1.48 1.65 4.04
N ILE A 78 0.97 0.96 3.02
CA ILE A 78 1.35 1.19 1.63
C ILE A 78 0.72 2.51 1.17
N SER A 79 1.51 3.36 0.53
CA SER A 79 1.13 4.70 0.06
C SER A 79 0.17 4.68 -1.14
N PHE A 80 0.02 3.51 -1.76
CA PHE A 80 -0.74 3.25 -2.97
C PHE A 80 -1.91 2.31 -2.69
N GLN A 81 -3.05 2.53 -3.34
CA GLN A 81 -4.22 1.65 -3.31
C GLN A 81 -4.37 0.95 -4.65
N LEU A 82 -4.86 -0.27 -4.57
CA LEU A 82 -5.28 -1.03 -5.74
C LEU A 82 -6.53 -0.39 -6.36
N LYS A 83 -6.43 -0.05 -7.64
CA LYS A 83 -7.53 0.47 -8.47
C LYS A 83 -8.22 -0.65 -9.26
N THR A 84 -7.54 -1.78 -9.46
CA THR A 84 -8.12 -2.97 -10.10
C THR A 84 -9.43 -3.35 -9.41
N ASN A 85 -10.48 -3.62 -10.19
CA ASN A 85 -11.82 -3.86 -9.67
C ASN A 85 -11.82 -5.10 -8.76
N LYS A 86 -12.21 -4.90 -7.50
CA LYS A 86 -12.27 -5.98 -6.49
C LYS A 86 -13.12 -7.18 -6.93
N GLN A 87 -14.22 -6.94 -7.65
CA GLN A 87 -15.13 -8.01 -8.06
C GLN A 87 -14.45 -8.89 -9.11
N VAL A 88 -13.76 -8.27 -10.07
CA VAL A 88 -12.96 -9.00 -11.07
C VAL A 88 -11.94 -9.91 -10.38
N ILE A 89 -11.23 -9.41 -9.36
CA ILE A 89 -10.26 -10.21 -8.63
C ILE A 89 -10.93 -11.37 -7.89
N LEU A 90 -12.06 -11.11 -7.21
CA LEU A 90 -12.79 -12.13 -6.47
C LEU A 90 -13.31 -13.23 -7.41
N ASP A 91 -13.88 -12.85 -8.55
CA ASP A 91 -14.39 -13.79 -9.56
C ASP A 91 -13.24 -14.66 -10.10
N LYS A 92 -12.10 -14.04 -10.46
CA LYS A 92 -10.91 -14.76 -10.94
C LYS A 92 -10.31 -15.72 -9.93
N LEU A 93 -10.40 -15.45 -8.63
CA LEU A 93 -9.92 -16.36 -7.60
C LEU A 93 -10.80 -17.61 -7.44
N GLN A 94 -12.05 -17.58 -7.92
CA GLN A 94 -12.96 -18.73 -7.89
C GLN A 94 -12.92 -19.56 -9.17
N GLU A 95 -12.32 -19.06 -10.24
CA GLU A 95 -12.19 -19.79 -11.50
C GLU A 95 -11.24 -20.99 -11.34
N GLU A 96 -11.52 -22.06 -12.09
CA GLU A 96 -10.57 -23.16 -12.23
C GLU A 96 -9.29 -22.66 -12.91
N TYR A 97 -8.14 -23.11 -12.41
CA TYR A 97 -6.83 -22.72 -12.93
C TYR A 97 -5.91 -23.92 -13.01
N SER A 98 -4.94 -23.87 -13.94
CA SER A 98 -3.85 -24.85 -13.97
C SER A 98 -2.86 -24.56 -12.84
N PRO A 99 -2.63 -25.49 -11.90
CA PRO A 99 -1.62 -25.31 -10.86
C PRO A 99 -0.19 -25.42 -11.41
N VAL A 100 -0.02 -25.93 -12.63
CA VAL A 100 1.25 -25.99 -13.34
C VAL A 100 1.45 -24.65 -14.07
N ILE A 101 2.28 -23.79 -13.48
CA ILE A 101 2.68 -22.50 -14.07
C ILE A 101 4.05 -22.69 -14.72
N THR A 102 4.16 -22.43 -16.02
CA THR A 102 5.45 -22.50 -16.71
C THR A 102 6.22 -21.19 -16.50
N LEU A 103 7.52 -21.28 -16.20
CA LEU A 103 8.37 -20.11 -15.95
C LEU A 103 8.42 -19.11 -17.12
N SER A 104 8.15 -19.56 -18.35
CA SER A 104 8.02 -18.69 -19.54
C SER A 104 6.86 -17.69 -19.45
N GLN A 105 5.85 -17.97 -18.62
CA GLN A 105 4.68 -17.10 -18.44
C GLN A 105 4.91 -15.99 -17.39
N VAL A 106 6.08 -15.98 -16.74
CA VAL A 106 6.35 -15.15 -15.55
C VAL A 106 7.16 -13.88 -15.88
N GLN A 107 7.51 -13.65 -17.14
CA GLN A 107 8.31 -12.49 -17.51
C GLN A 107 7.52 -11.18 -17.33
N GLY A 108 8.03 -10.28 -16.48
CA GLY A 108 7.44 -8.96 -16.26
C GLY A 108 6.30 -8.88 -15.24
N ILE A 109 5.91 -10.00 -14.59
CA ILE A 109 4.84 -10.04 -13.56
C ILE A 109 5.37 -10.17 -12.13
N GLU A 110 6.69 -10.18 -11.93
CA GLU A 110 7.32 -10.41 -10.63
C GLU A 110 6.89 -9.36 -9.59
N PHE A 111 6.81 -8.09 -10.02
CA PHE A 111 6.39 -7.00 -9.17
C PHE A 111 4.95 -7.17 -8.67
N ASP A 112 4.02 -7.47 -9.59
CA ASP A 112 2.62 -7.76 -9.28
C ASP A 112 2.52 -8.98 -8.36
N THR A 113 3.31 -10.03 -8.63
CA THR A 113 3.36 -11.24 -7.81
C THR A 113 3.79 -10.91 -6.38
N ALA A 114 4.83 -10.09 -6.21
CA ALA A 114 5.31 -9.67 -4.90
C ALA A 114 4.23 -8.92 -4.10
N TYR A 115 3.44 -8.05 -4.75
CA TYR A 115 2.31 -7.38 -4.12
C TYR A 115 1.29 -8.37 -3.53
N TRP A 116 0.83 -9.33 -4.36
CA TRP A 116 -0.20 -10.27 -3.95
C TRP A 116 0.27 -11.26 -2.89
N LEU A 117 1.52 -11.75 -2.99
CA LEU A 117 2.09 -12.65 -1.99
C LEU A 117 2.32 -11.94 -0.65
N LEU A 118 2.79 -10.69 -0.66
CA LEU A 118 2.94 -9.90 0.58
C LEU A 118 1.58 -9.61 1.23
N LEU A 119 0.57 -9.25 0.44
CA LEU A 119 -0.79 -9.08 0.92
C LEU A 119 -1.31 -10.37 1.59
N LYS A 120 -1.12 -11.52 0.94
CA LYS A 120 -1.49 -12.82 1.50
C LYS A 120 -0.80 -13.09 2.83
N GLN A 121 0.52 -12.91 2.89
CA GLN A 121 1.30 -13.18 4.10
C GLN A 121 0.77 -12.39 5.31
N ILE A 122 0.38 -11.13 5.10
CA ILE A 122 -0.14 -10.27 6.17
C ILE A 122 -1.61 -10.62 6.47
N ALA A 123 -2.41 -10.88 5.44
CA ALA A 123 -3.82 -11.23 5.60
C ALA A 123 -4.05 -12.59 6.28
N GLN A 124 -3.10 -13.51 6.17
CA GLN A 124 -3.11 -14.79 6.89
C GLN A 124 -2.91 -14.62 8.40
N LYS A 125 -2.20 -13.57 8.83
CA LYS A 125 -2.08 -13.21 10.25
C LYS A 125 -3.33 -12.47 10.73
N ASP A 126 -3.71 -11.42 9.99
CA ASP A 126 -4.92 -10.64 10.25
C ASP A 126 -5.37 -9.92 8.97
N HIS A 127 -6.52 -10.34 8.43
CA HIS A 127 -7.07 -9.80 7.20
C HIS A 127 -7.63 -8.36 7.34
N HIS A 128 -8.00 -7.92 8.55
CA HIS A 128 -8.41 -6.53 8.79
C HIS A 128 -7.21 -5.58 8.83
N ILE A 129 -6.11 -6.01 9.45
CA ILE A 129 -4.84 -5.28 9.40
C ILE A 129 -4.36 -5.20 7.96
N ALA A 130 -4.33 -6.32 7.23
CA ALA A 130 -3.95 -6.34 5.82
C ALA A 130 -4.82 -5.40 4.96
N ALA A 131 -6.14 -5.43 5.13
CA ALA A 131 -7.05 -4.52 4.44
C ALA A 131 -6.71 -3.04 4.72
N THR A 132 -6.37 -2.70 5.96
CA THR A 132 -5.96 -1.34 6.33
C THR A 132 -4.61 -0.97 5.73
N THR A 133 -3.60 -1.84 5.88
CA THR A 133 -2.23 -1.65 5.37
C THR A 133 -2.20 -1.46 3.87
N PHE A 134 -3.00 -2.22 3.12
CA PHE A 134 -3.04 -2.18 1.64
C PHE A 134 -4.13 -1.28 1.06
N GLY A 135 -5.10 -0.84 1.87
CA GLY A 135 -6.19 0.03 1.40
C GLY A 135 -7.25 -0.69 0.62
N LEU A 136 -7.58 -1.90 1.06
CA LEU A 136 -8.54 -2.78 0.45
C LEU A 136 -9.76 -2.95 1.36
N CYS A 137 -10.82 -3.53 0.83
CA CYS A 137 -11.92 -3.96 1.69
C CYS A 137 -11.54 -5.26 2.44
N PRO A 138 -12.05 -5.48 3.67
CA PRO A 138 -11.77 -6.69 4.44
C PRO A 138 -12.13 -7.99 3.71
N GLY A 139 -13.21 -7.99 2.94
CA GLY A 139 -13.64 -9.17 2.16
C GLY A 139 -12.61 -9.61 1.11
N LEU A 140 -11.95 -8.65 0.44
CA LEU A 140 -10.89 -8.98 -0.52
C LEU A 140 -9.65 -9.52 0.20
N ALA A 141 -9.24 -8.89 1.30
CA ALA A 141 -8.11 -9.38 2.09
C ALA A 141 -8.36 -10.80 2.63
N LEU A 142 -9.59 -11.10 3.06
CA LEU A 142 -9.99 -12.45 3.49
C LEU A 142 -9.96 -13.47 2.35
N ALA A 143 -10.37 -13.10 1.13
CA ALA A 143 -10.27 -13.99 -0.01
C ALA A 143 -8.80 -14.30 -0.35
N ILE A 144 -7.95 -13.27 -0.33
CA ILE A 144 -6.52 -13.41 -0.61
C ILE A 144 -5.80 -14.25 0.47
N SER A 145 -6.19 -14.15 1.74
CA SER A 145 -5.57 -14.97 2.80
C SER A 145 -5.82 -16.47 2.61
N LYS A 146 -6.92 -16.84 1.94
CA LYS A 146 -7.31 -18.23 1.64
C LYS A 146 -6.75 -18.74 0.31
N ALA A 147 -6.36 -17.86 -0.60
CA ALA A 147 -5.83 -18.25 -1.91
C ALA A 147 -4.47 -18.96 -1.79
N THR A 148 -4.18 -19.95 -2.63
CA THR A 148 -2.85 -20.55 -2.74
C THR A 148 -1.88 -19.61 -3.44
N ASP A 149 -0.57 -19.82 -3.26
CA ASP A 149 0.40 -18.98 -3.97
C ASP A 149 0.30 -19.14 -5.50
N ASN A 150 -0.06 -20.33 -5.98
CA ASN A 150 -0.24 -20.58 -7.40
C ASN A 150 -1.52 -19.93 -7.94
N GLN A 151 -2.59 -19.84 -7.15
CA GLN A 151 -3.76 -19.02 -7.52
C GLN A 151 -3.37 -17.56 -7.70
N LEU A 152 -2.55 -17.01 -6.80
CA LEU A 152 -2.10 -15.61 -6.89
C LEU A 152 -1.14 -15.39 -8.06
N ARG A 153 -0.23 -16.33 -8.32
CA ARG A 153 0.64 -16.31 -9.50
C ARG A 153 -0.13 -16.47 -10.82
N HIS A 154 -1.23 -17.21 -10.81
CA HIS A 154 -2.13 -17.26 -11.97
C HIS A 154 -2.93 -15.96 -12.11
N LEU A 155 -3.42 -15.39 -11.01
CA LEU A 155 -4.19 -14.14 -11.01
C LEU A 155 -3.45 -13.01 -11.74
N VAL A 156 -2.14 -12.87 -11.51
CA VAL A 156 -1.32 -11.82 -12.16
C VAL A 156 -1.09 -12.03 -13.65
N THR A 157 -1.30 -13.25 -14.20
CA THR A 157 -1.20 -13.47 -15.65
C THR A 157 -2.49 -13.11 -16.39
N ILE A 158 -3.62 -13.10 -15.67
CA ILE A 158 -4.96 -12.86 -16.25
C ILE A 158 -5.59 -11.54 -15.80
N THR A 159 -4.96 -10.83 -14.86
CA THR A 159 -5.41 -9.51 -14.39
C THR A 159 -4.26 -8.52 -14.33
N SER A 160 -4.56 -7.25 -14.59
CA SER A 160 -3.60 -6.15 -14.42
C SER A 160 -3.68 -5.58 -13.01
N THR A 161 -2.54 -5.49 -12.32
CA THR A 161 -2.45 -4.82 -11.02
C THR A 161 -2.21 -3.33 -11.22
N VAL A 162 -3.27 -2.52 -11.04
CA VAL A 162 -3.21 -1.08 -11.27
C VAL A 162 -3.27 -0.35 -9.93
N PHE A 163 -2.34 0.57 -9.72
CA PHE A 163 -2.26 1.37 -8.50
C PHE A 163 -2.65 2.83 -8.71
N THR A 164 -3.08 3.49 -7.63
CA THR A 164 -3.17 4.95 -7.53
C THR A 164 -2.74 5.41 -6.13
N LEU A 165 -2.53 6.71 -5.92
CA LEU A 165 -2.17 7.23 -4.60
C LEU A 165 -3.37 7.15 -3.63
N ARG A 166 -3.10 6.83 -2.37
CA ARG A 166 -4.12 6.81 -1.30
C ARG A 166 -4.43 8.17 -0.71
N PHE A 167 -3.62 9.15 -1.06
CA PHE A 167 -3.74 10.52 -0.58
C PHE A 167 -3.74 11.48 -1.77
N SER A 168 -4.09 12.73 -1.52
CA SER A 168 -4.22 13.71 -2.58
C SER A 168 -2.86 13.95 -3.27
N PRO A 169 -2.78 13.84 -4.61
CA PRO A 169 -1.56 14.16 -5.36
C PRO A 169 -1.02 15.57 -5.10
N LYS A 170 -1.88 16.51 -4.69
CA LYS A 170 -1.52 17.91 -4.41
C LYS A 170 -0.53 18.08 -3.25
N ILE A 171 -0.45 17.11 -2.33
CA ILE A 171 0.49 17.20 -1.20
C ILE A 171 1.83 16.52 -1.48
N LEU A 172 1.99 15.85 -2.64
CA LEU A 172 3.20 15.11 -2.96
C LEU A 172 4.41 16.03 -3.17
N ALA A 173 4.26 17.14 -3.89
CA ALA A 173 5.34 18.10 -4.06
C ALA A 173 5.84 18.66 -2.71
N PRO A 174 4.98 19.18 -1.81
CA PRO A 174 5.41 19.61 -0.48
C PRO A 174 6.08 18.51 0.35
N LEU A 175 5.65 17.25 0.27
CA LEU A 175 6.29 16.13 0.97
C LEU A 175 7.74 15.90 0.51
N LEU A 176 8.01 16.12 -0.77
CA LEU A 176 9.30 15.90 -1.40
C LEU A 176 10.22 17.12 -1.29
N SER A 177 9.68 18.34 -1.30
CA SER A 177 10.46 19.58 -1.36
C SER A 177 10.66 20.29 -0.03
N THR A 178 9.85 20.00 1.00
CA THR A 178 9.96 20.70 2.29
C THR A 178 11.10 20.11 3.12
N GLU A 179 11.96 20.97 3.65
CA GLU A 179 12.99 20.60 4.62
C GLU A 179 12.38 19.95 5.88
N GLN A 180 13.17 19.21 6.63
CA GLN A 180 12.68 18.58 7.85
C GLN A 180 12.31 19.65 8.89
N GLY A 181 11.12 19.52 9.48
CA GLY A 181 10.60 20.48 10.44
C GLY A 181 9.08 20.41 10.60
N PRO A 182 8.49 21.29 11.43
CA PRO A 182 7.06 21.25 11.79
C PRO A 182 6.12 21.33 10.58
N ASN A 183 6.50 22.14 9.57
CA ASN A 183 5.73 22.29 8.34
C ASN A 183 5.68 21.00 7.53
N ASN A 184 6.79 20.25 7.46
CA ASN A 184 6.85 18.98 6.76
C ASN A 184 6.07 17.88 7.50
N ALA A 185 6.19 17.84 8.84
CA ALA A 185 5.43 16.91 9.67
C ALA A 185 3.91 17.01 9.43
N ARG A 186 3.39 18.23 9.18
CA ARG A 186 1.98 18.44 8.83
C ARG A 186 1.57 17.75 7.52
N TYR A 187 2.43 17.75 6.50
CA TYR A 187 2.14 17.05 5.25
C TYR A 187 2.16 15.54 5.42
N PHE A 188 3.11 14.99 6.19
CA PHE A 188 3.14 13.57 6.51
C PHE A 188 1.92 13.14 7.33
N TYR A 189 1.52 13.92 8.34
CA TYR A 189 0.28 13.69 9.07
C TYR A 189 -0.93 13.64 8.12
N LYS A 190 -1.02 14.59 7.19
CA LYS A 190 -2.10 14.62 6.18
C LYS A 190 -2.06 13.42 5.24
N LYS A 191 -0.88 12.97 4.81
CA LYS A 191 -0.70 11.72 4.07
C LYS A 191 -1.31 10.55 4.83
N TYR A 192 -0.94 10.35 6.09
CA TYR A 192 -1.45 9.25 6.91
C TYR A 192 -2.96 9.33 7.13
N GLN A 193 -3.48 10.52 7.46
CA GLN A 193 -4.91 10.74 7.67
C GLN A 193 -5.75 10.40 6.42
N GLN A 194 -5.23 10.68 5.22
CA GLN A 194 -5.90 10.38 3.96
C GLN A 194 -5.75 8.91 3.54
N SER A 195 -4.62 8.28 3.86
CA SER A 195 -4.35 6.89 3.47
C SER A 195 -5.12 5.86 4.29
N ILE A 196 -5.60 6.20 5.48
CA ILE A 196 -6.37 5.27 6.32
C ILE A 196 -7.81 5.14 5.79
N PRO A 197 -8.29 3.93 5.43
CA PRO A 197 -9.66 3.73 4.94
C PRO A 197 -10.70 4.09 6.01
N TYR A 198 -11.81 4.71 5.61
CA TYR A 198 -12.86 5.23 6.52
C TYR A 198 -13.50 4.19 7.46
N ILE A 199 -13.28 2.88 7.23
CA ILE A 199 -13.82 1.79 8.07
C ILE A 199 -13.23 1.84 9.50
N SER A 200 -12.01 2.36 9.68
CA SER A 200 -11.40 2.49 11.02
C SER A 200 -11.95 3.63 11.87
N LYS A 201 -12.79 4.53 11.31
CA LYS A 201 -13.41 5.65 12.05
C LYS A 201 -14.76 5.31 12.68
N LEU A 202 -15.32 4.12 12.42
CA LEU A 202 -16.61 3.69 12.98
C LEU A 202 -16.49 2.94 14.31
N GLY A 203 -15.26 2.70 14.81
CA GLY A 203 -15.01 2.08 16.12
C GLY A 203 -15.08 3.03 17.31
N VAL A 204 -15.40 4.32 17.10
CA VAL A 204 -15.63 5.30 18.17
C VAL A 204 -17.05 5.84 18.06
N ARG A 205 -18.03 4.96 18.29
CA ARG A 205 -19.32 5.38 18.85
C ARG A 205 -19.36 4.84 20.26
N ARG A 206 -19.12 5.74 21.22
CA ARG A 206 -19.61 5.58 22.59
C ARG A 206 -21.14 5.65 22.55
#